data_AF-A0A258JNB2-F1
#
_entry.id   AF-A0A258JNB2-F1
#
_cell.length_a   1.000
_cell.length_b   1.000
_cell.length_c   1.000
_cell.angle_alpha   90.00
_cell.angle_beta   90.00
_cell.angle_gamma   90.00
#
_symmetry.space_group_name_H-M   'P 1'
#
loop_
_entity.id
_entity.type
_entity.pdbx_description
1 polymer ?
#
loop_
_entity_poly.entity_id
_entity_poly.type
_entity_poly.pdbx_seq_one_letter_code
_entity_poly.pdbx_strand_id
1 'polypeptide(L)'
;MFHGHIHRPIFGLWRGIPYHVQRSLMHQVGFDRETAHQIAGTLEPPDYAFVRVAPEGLTIHQRSFLYDGPRFWLHDTTAVEGRFE
;
A
#
# COMPACT_ATOMS: atom_id res chain seq x y z
N MET A 1 -1.10 16.16 0.23
CA MET A 1 0.21 16.12 -0.45
C MET A 1 0.55 14.68 -0.80
N PHE A 2 1.08 14.45 -2.00
CA PHE A 2 1.49 13.12 -2.46
C PHE A 2 3.00 13.12 -2.73
N HIS A 3 3.70 12.09 -2.27
CA HIS A 3 5.15 11.98 -2.38
C HIS A 3 5.55 10.56 -2.78
N GLY A 4 6.75 10.45 -3.35
CA GLY A 4 7.45 9.18 -3.60
C GLY A 4 8.79 9.15 -2.86
N HIS A 5 9.84 8.76 -3.57
CA HIS A 5 11.25 8.75 -3.11
C HIS A 5 11.59 7.73 -2.02
N ILE A 6 10.83 7.67 -0.93
CA ILE A 6 11.15 6.82 0.23
C ILE A 6 10.81 5.34 0.00
N HIS A 7 9.93 5.04 -0.96
CA HIS A 7 9.49 3.67 -1.27
C HIS A 7 8.97 2.94 -0.02
N ARG A 8 8.24 3.67 0.82
CA ARG A 8 7.59 3.17 2.04
C ARG A 8 6.24 3.84 2.18
N PRO A 9 5.16 3.10 2.50
CA PRO A 9 3.87 3.71 2.75
C PRO A 9 3.94 4.51 4.05
N ILE A 10 3.80 5.83 3.96
CA ILE A 10 3.77 6.75 5.10
C ILE A 10 2.65 7.73 4.86
N PHE A 11 1.76 7.91 5.82
CA PHE A 11 0.65 8.84 5.68
C PHE A 11 0.30 9.46 7.03
N GLY A 12 -0.32 10.63 6.99
CA GLY A 12 -0.74 11.33 8.20
C GLY A 12 -1.24 12.73 7.93
N LEU A 13 -1.30 13.53 8.99
CA LEU A 13 -1.69 14.94 8.96
C LEU A 13 -0.51 15.81 9.39
N TRP A 14 -0.26 16.87 8.64
CA TRP A 14 0.66 17.94 9.03
C TRP A 14 -0.09 19.26 9.05
N ARG A 15 -0.31 19.82 10.24
CA ARG A 15 -1.09 21.05 10.43
C ARG A 15 -2.46 21.01 9.73
N GLY A 16 -3.14 19.86 9.82
CA GLY A 16 -4.44 19.62 9.17
C GLY A 16 -4.36 19.25 7.68
N ILE A 17 -3.18 19.29 7.06
CA ILE A 17 -3.01 18.91 5.66
C ILE A 17 -2.66 17.42 5.58
N PRO A 18 -3.47 16.57 4.92
CA PRO A 18 -3.13 15.17 4.76
C PRO A 18 -1.93 15.00 3.82
N TYR A 19 -1.03 14.07 4.16
CA TYR A 19 0.05 13.65 3.28
C TYR A 19 0.09 12.12 3.13
N HIS A 20 0.59 11.69 1.98
CA HIS A 20 0.71 10.29 1.61
C HIS A 20 2.02 10.06 0.84
N VAL A 21 2.75 9.03 1.18
CA VAL A 21 3.96 8.55 0.52
C VAL A 21 3.65 7.18 -0.09
N GLN A 22 3.80 7.07 -1.40
CA GLN A 22 3.43 5.90 -2.20
C GLN A 22 4.55 4.85 -2.18
N ARG A 23 4.19 3.56 -2.19
CA ARG A 23 5.16 2.47 -2.45
C ARG A 23 5.75 2.60 -3.84
N SER A 24 6.94 2.04 -4.03
CA SER A 24 7.52 1.88 -5.36
C SER A 24 6.82 0.78 -6.16
N LEU A 25 6.91 0.85 -7.49
CA LEU A 25 6.48 -0.22 -8.40
C LEU A 25 7.48 -1.39 -8.46
N MET A 26 8.63 -1.28 -7.81
CA MET A 26 9.71 -2.29 -7.78
C MET A 26 10.11 -2.61 -6.34
N HIS A 27 11.38 -2.36 -5.96
CA HIS A 27 11.89 -2.58 -4.61
C HIS A 27 11.36 -1.54 -3.62
N GLN A 28 11.21 -1.93 -2.35
CA GLN A 28 10.88 -1.03 -1.25
C GLN A 28 12.12 -0.75 -0.40
N VAL A 29 12.15 0.40 0.29
CA VAL A 29 13.14 0.63 1.35
C VAL A 29 12.66 -0.11 2.59
N GLY A 30 13.46 -1.00 3.16
CA GLY A 30 13.13 -1.77 4.35
C GLY A 30 12.88 -0.91 5.59
N PHE A 31 12.05 -1.39 6.51
CA PHE A 31 11.85 -0.73 7.81
C PHE A 31 12.94 -1.15 8.78
N ASP A 32 14.09 -0.51 8.62
CA ASP A 32 15.22 -0.59 9.53
C ASP A 32 15.37 0.76 10.26
N ARG A 33 15.42 0.72 11.60
CA ARG A 33 15.54 1.90 12.47
C ARG A 33 16.90 1.96 13.18
N GLU A 34 17.74 0.96 13.00
CA GLU A 34 18.98 0.78 13.76
C GLU A 34 20.21 1.08 12.91
N THR A 35 20.18 0.76 11.61
CA THR A 35 21.33 0.94 10.71
C THR A 35 21.40 2.36 10.15
N ALA A 36 22.41 3.15 10.55
CA ALA A 36 22.53 4.56 10.15
C ALA A 36 23.20 4.81 8.77
N HIS A 37 24.01 3.86 8.28
CA HIS A 37 24.91 4.09 7.13
C HIS A 37 24.59 3.23 5.90
N GLN A 38 23.45 2.55 5.90
CA GLN A 38 23.00 1.70 4.81
C GLN A 38 21.49 1.86 4.64
N ILE A 39 21.02 1.69 3.40
CA ILE A 39 19.58 1.69 3.09
C ILE A 39 19.20 0.25 2.80
N ALA A 40 18.42 -0.36 3.69
CA ALA A 40 17.89 -1.70 3.47
C ALA A 40 16.93 -1.69 2.27
N GLY A 41 17.08 -2.65 1.35
CA GLY A 41 16.10 -2.92 0.30
C GLY A 41 15.26 -4.14 0.65
N THR A 42 14.00 -4.18 0.21
CA THR A 42 13.13 -5.35 0.32
C THR A 42 12.40 -5.62 -1.00
N LEU A 43 11.95 -6.87 -1.15
CA LEU A 43 11.05 -7.31 -2.22
C LEU A 43 9.59 -7.36 -1.74
N GLU A 44 9.22 -6.54 -0.76
CA GLU A 44 7.81 -6.40 -0.39
C GLU A 44 6.99 -6.02 -1.63
N PRO A 45 5.77 -6.57 -1.79
CA PRO A 45 5.01 -6.39 -3.02
C PRO A 45 4.78 -4.91 -3.36
N PRO A 46 4.96 -4.52 -4.63
CA PRO A 46 4.63 -3.20 -5.10
C PRO A 46 3.10 -3.01 -5.10
N ASP A 47 2.68 -1.76 -4.92
CA ASP A 47 1.29 -1.35 -5.08
C ASP A 47 1.22 -0.06 -5.89
N TYR A 48 0.01 0.28 -6.30
CA TYR A 48 -0.31 1.62 -6.78
C TYR A 48 -1.57 2.11 -6.08
N ALA A 49 -1.82 3.41 -6.09
CA ALA A 49 -2.99 4.00 -5.45
C ALA A 49 -3.93 4.67 -6.46
N PHE A 50 -5.23 4.47 -6.28
CA PHE A 50 -6.28 5.27 -6.90
C PHE A 50 -6.71 6.37 -5.93
N VAL A 51 -6.63 7.62 -6.37
CA VAL A 51 -7.06 8.78 -5.58
C VAL A 51 -8.41 9.26 -6.09
N ARG A 52 -9.43 9.20 -5.22
CA ARG A 52 -10.74 9.82 -5.48
C ARG A 52 -10.79 11.16 -4.77
N VAL A 53 -11.12 12.21 -5.53
CA VAL A 53 -11.33 13.57 -5.02
C VAL A 53 -12.81 13.90 -5.17
N ALA A 54 -13.43 14.41 -4.10
CA ALA A 54 -14.84 14.76 -4.07
C ALA A 54 -15.07 15.94 -3.09
N PRO A 55 -16.25 16.60 -3.11
CA PRO A 55 -16.54 17.73 -2.23
C PRO A 55 -16.39 17.42 -0.73
N GLU A 56 -16.70 16.19 -0.33
CA GLU A 56 -16.59 15.69 1.04
C GLU A 56 -15.15 15.38 1.47
N GLY A 57 -14.22 15.30 0.53
CA GLY A 57 -12.82 15.06 0.81
C GLY A 57 -12.11 14.16 -0.21
N LEU A 58 -11.09 13.46 0.28
CA LEU A 58 -10.18 12.66 -0.53
C LEU A 58 -10.08 11.24 0.02
N THR A 59 -10.14 10.25 -0.87
CA THR A 59 -9.94 8.84 -0.52
C THR A 59 -8.80 8.27 -1.35
N ILE A 60 -7.92 7.50 -0.71
CA ILE A 60 -6.78 6.84 -1.35
C ILE A 60 -7.00 5.34 -1.22
N HIS A 61 -7.18 4.65 -2.35
CA HIS A 61 -7.31 3.20 -2.40
C HIS A 61 -6.01 2.59 -2.89
N GLN A 62 -5.30 1.88 -2.01
CA GLN A 62 -4.11 1.12 -2.39
C GLN A 62 -4.52 -0.22 -3.01
N ARG A 63 -3.83 -0.61 -4.09
CA ARG A 63 -4.04 -1.88 -4.76
C ARG A 63 -2.70 -2.56 -5.04
N SER A 64 -2.51 -3.73 -4.45
CA SER A 64 -1.49 -4.69 -4.85
C SER A 64 -1.84 -5.23 -6.23
N PHE A 65 -1.01 -4.94 -7.23
CA PHE A 65 -1.28 -5.34 -8.61
C PHE A 65 -0.60 -6.65 -9.02
N LEU A 66 0.31 -7.16 -8.17
CA LEU A 66 0.93 -8.49 -8.32
C LEU A 66 0.18 -9.58 -7.55
N TYR A 67 -0.95 -9.28 -6.92
CA TYR A 67 -1.76 -10.33 -6.29
C TYR A 67 -2.39 -11.21 -7.37
N ASP A 68 -1.95 -12.46 -7.42
CA ASP A 68 -2.38 -13.51 -8.35
C ASP A 68 -3.12 -14.66 -7.64
N GLY A 69 -3.38 -14.51 -6.34
CA GLY A 69 -4.12 -15.48 -5.54
C GLY A 69 -5.64 -15.51 -5.83
N PRO A 70 -6.35 -16.44 -5.17
CA PRO A 70 -7.77 -16.67 -5.39
C PRO A 70 -8.62 -15.43 -5.05
N ARG A 71 -9.66 -15.19 -5.84
CA ARG A 71 -10.66 -14.16 -5.62
C ARG A 71 -11.99 -14.83 -5.40
N PHE A 72 -12.64 -14.51 -4.30
CA PHE A 72 -13.89 -15.16 -3.90
C PHE A 72 -14.88 -14.14 -3.35
N TRP A 73 -16.14 -14.53 -3.36
CA TRP A 73 -17.19 -13.79 -2.69
C TRP A 73 -17.28 -14.23 -1.23
N LEU A 74 -17.38 -13.28 -0.30
CA LEU A 74 -17.45 -13.60 1.14
C LEU A 74 -18.67 -14.45 1.53
N HIS A 75 -19.72 -14.48 0.69
CA HIS A 75 -20.93 -15.27 0.92
C HIS A 75 -20.90 -16.65 0.25
N ASP A 76 -19.85 -16.96 -0.51
CA ASP A 76 -19.69 -18.29 -1.12
C ASP A 76 -19.36 -19.29 -0.02
N THR A 77 -20.14 -20.36 0.09
CA THR A 77 -19.92 -21.43 1.08
C THR A 77 -18.52 -22.03 0.93
N THR A 78 -18.03 -22.16 -0.30
CA THR A 78 -16.69 -22.64 -0.64
C THR A 78 -15.59 -21.78 0.01
N ALA A 79 -15.78 -20.46 0.02
CA ALA A 79 -14.87 -19.52 0.66
C ALA A 79 -15.00 -19.52 2.20
N VAL A 80 -16.22 -19.64 2.73
CA VAL A 80 -16.48 -19.76 4.17
C VAL A 80 -15.79 -21.00 4.74
N GLU A 81 -15.77 -22.09 3.97
CA GLU A 81 -15.11 -23.35 4.33
C GLU A 81 -13.60 -23.35 4.03
N GLY A 82 -13.04 -22.24 3.53
CA GLY A 82 -11.61 -22.07 3.28
C GLY A 82 -11.07 -22.90 2.11
N ARG A 83 -11.93 -23.35 1.20
CA ARG A 83 -11.56 -24.11 0.01
C ARG A 83 -11.32 -23.16 -1.15
N PHE A 84 -10.07 -22.73 -1.33
CA PHE A 84 -9.69 -21.89 -2.46
C PHE A 84 -8.98 -22.78 -3.49
N GLU A 85 -9.69 -23.14 -4.56
CA GLU A 85 -9.09 -23.81 -5.74
C GLU A 85 -8.27 -22.83 -6.60
#